data_AF-A0A1V4HIH7-F1
#
_entry.id   AF-A0A1V4HIH7-F1
#
_cell.length_a   1.000
_cell.length_b   1.000
_cell.length_c   1.000
_cell.angle_alpha   90.00
_cell.angle_beta   90.00
_cell.angle_gamma   90.00
#
_symmetry.space_group_name_H-M   'P 1'
#
loop_
_entity.id
_entity.type
_entity.pdbx_description
1 polymer ?
#
loop_
_entity_poly.entity_id
_entity_poly.type
_entity_poly.pdbx_seq_one_letter_code
_entity_poly.pdbx_strand_id
1 'polypeptide(L)'
;MLLISSLFIGIVAAGAAAFLWEELAPNRMKVDPDYHELSKPVFYQGNYYKASAIGEKEGLKLPLELIQEWIDPTIIYEKSSDSVIITTKEKVLRLKTTELSAFMNEKPITLSFPVEKKGNDIYVPIEPLRELYPFDIRESEKSGAVLLFKKGDLLKWGKHSGTEEAQLRTFASIKAPILSTIASNEQVMILSEEEDWYKVQQQSGPIGYVKKADLVLDHEETIPTQPQSTSYVPWKPLNGKLNMTWEHVITKNPDTSKLGDMPGLQVVSPTWFSLADGEGRIKNLADASYVKWAQTRDYQVWALFSNGFEADRTSQALSTYDRRMKIIKQLLGFAQTYKLQGINIDFENVYLKDKDNLVQFVREMTPFMHEQGLSVSIDVTPKSTNEMWSMFYDRPALAEVVDYMMLMAYDEYWATSPKSGSVSSLPWTDRSIAQLLNTDKVPPSKLVLGIPFYTRQWTEETKNGKTTATSKTLTMEAAQAIIKDKKLTPTFLPETGQNYVEYKDGEKLIRIWLEDETSVKARIELVKKYDLAGIASWRRGFEQAPMWKTMQDALVPAKP
;
A
#
# COMPACT_ATOMS: atom_id res chain seq x y z
N MET A 1 52.30 -66.52 -31.19
CA MET A 1 51.83 -65.20 -31.66
C MET A 1 50.30 -65.06 -31.52
N LEU A 2 49.50 -66.05 -31.92
CA LEU A 2 48.02 -66.03 -31.77
C LEU A 2 47.51 -65.87 -30.32
N LEU A 3 48.09 -66.58 -29.34
CA LEU A 3 47.67 -66.49 -27.92
C LEU A 3 47.88 -65.09 -27.29
N ILE A 4 48.93 -64.37 -27.69
CA ILE A 4 49.22 -63.03 -27.15
C ILE A 4 48.25 -61.99 -27.74
N SER A 5 47.89 -62.12 -29.02
CA SER A 5 46.85 -61.30 -29.65
C SER A 5 45.47 -61.54 -29.06
N SER A 6 45.10 -62.80 -28.74
CA SER A 6 43.82 -63.11 -28.09
C SER A 6 43.72 -62.52 -26.68
N LEU A 7 44.81 -62.55 -25.92
CA LEU A 7 44.87 -61.95 -24.57
C LEU A 7 44.79 -60.41 -24.64
N PHE A 8 45.47 -59.79 -25.59
CA PHE A 8 45.44 -58.33 -25.78
C PHE A 8 44.05 -57.84 -26.21
N ILE A 9 43.38 -58.54 -27.13
CA ILE A 9 41.99 -58.24 -27.53
C ILE A 9 41.05 -58.41 -26.34
N GLY A 10 41.24 -59.44 -25.50
CA GLY A 10 40.46 -59.64 -24.27
C GLY A 10 40.62 -58.50 -23.27
N ILE A 11 41.84 -57.99 -23.09
CA ILE A 11 42.12 -56.85 -22.19
C ILE A 11 41.51 -55.55 -22.73
N VAL A 12 41.62 -55.30 -24.04
CA VAL A 12 41.01 -54.11 -24.67
C VAL A 12 39.48 -54.19 -24.62
N ALA A 13 38.88 -55.36 -24.86
CA ALA A 13 37.44 -55.56 -24.74
C ALA A 13 36.96 -55.43 -23.29
N ALA A 14 37.70 -55.95 -22.31
CA ALA A 14 37.39 -55.78 -20.90
C ALA A 14 37.56 -54.33 -20.44
N GLY A 15 38.58 -53.63 -20.94
CA GLY A 15 38.79 -52.20 -20.69
C GLY A 15 37.69 -51.33 -21.30
N ALA A 16 37.28 -51.62 -22.54
CA ALA A 16 36.15 -50.96 -23.20
C ALA A 16 34.83 -51.27 -22.48
N ALA A 17 34.62 -52.50 -22.02
CA ALA A 17 33.44 -52.87 -21.24
C ALA A 17 33.42 -52.19 -19.86
N ALA A 18 34.57 -52.09 -19.18
CA ALA A 18 34.70 -51.38 -17.91
C ALA A 18 34.47 -49.87 -18.09
N PHE A 19 35.01 -49.27 -19.14
CA PHE A 19 34.79 -47.87 -19.49
C PHE A 19 33.32 -47.61 -19.86
N LEU A 20 32.70 -48.47 -20.69
CA LEU A 20 31.27 -48.37 -21.02
C LEU A 20 30.39 -48.59 -19.78
N TRP A 21 30.79 -49.48 -18.87
CA TRP A 21 30.09 -49.65 -17.60
C TRP A 21 30.23 -48.41 -16.72
N GLU A 22 31.42 -47.83 -16.62
CA GLU A 22 31.67 -46.61 -15.85
C GLU A 22 30.91 -45.41 -16.43
N GLU A 23 30.74 -45.32 -17.75
CA GLU A 23 29.95 -44.29 -18.43
C GLU A 23 28.44 -44.54 -18.33
N LEU A 24 27.95 -45.77 -18.49
CA LEU A 24 26.52 -46.07 -18.59
C LEU A 24 25.86 -46.51 -17.27
N ALA A 25 26.63 -46.98 -16.27
CA ALA A 25 26.04 -47.49 -15.03
C ALA A 25 25.45 -46.35 -14.18
N PRO A 26 24.20 -46.46 -13.71
CA PRO A 26 23.60 -45.44 -12.87
C PRO A 26 24.22 -45.43 -11.47
N ASN A 27 24.31 -44.25 -10.86
CA ASN A 27 24.65 -44.11 -9.45
C ASN A 27 23.51 -44.71 -8.59
N ARG A 28 23.90 -45.44 -7.55
CA ARG A 28 23.01 -46.13 -6.60
C ARG A 28 23.09 -45.58 -5.17
N MET A 29 23.94 -44.57 -4.92
CA MET A 29 24.05 -43.92 -3.63
C MET A 29 22.74 -43.21 -3.30
N LYS A 30 22.21 -43.48 -2.11
CA LYS A 30 21.06 -42.77 -1.55
C LYS A 30 21.53 -41.64 -0.65
N VAL A 31 20.84 -40.51 -0.72
CA VAL A 31 21.09 -39.33 0.12
C VAL A 31 19.77 -38.81 0.65
N ASP A 32 19.80 -38.23 1.84
CA ASP A 32 18.62 -37.59 2.41
C ASP A 32 18.34 -36.25 1.71
N PRO A 33 17.07 -35.82 1.63
CA PRO A 33 16.74 -34.50 1.12
C PRO A 33 17.35 -33.36 1.95
N ASP A 34 17.63 -32.22 1.32
CA ASP A 34 18.25 -31.07 1.98
C ASP A 34 17.46 -30.54 3.20
N TYR A 35 16.15 -30.79 3.25
CA TYR A 35 15.27 -30.37 4.33
C TYR A 35 15.07 -31.43 5.44
N HIS A 36 15.90 -32.49 5.49
CA HIS A 36 15.73 -33.62 6.43
C HIS A 36 15.71 -33.23 7.92
N GLU A 37 16.25 -32.07 8.29
CA GLU A 37 16.19 -31.53 9.66
C GLU A 37 14.79 -30.96 10.01
N LEU A 38 13.94 -30.72 9.01
CA LEU A 38 12.58 -30.22 9.19
C LEU A 38 11.61 -31.37 9.42
N SER A 39 11.03 -31.42 10.62
CA SER A 39 9.97 -32.38 10.96
C SER A 39 8.72 -32.27 10.09
N LYS A 40 8.43 -31.07 9.56
CA LYS A 40 7.23 -30.79 8.77
C LYS A 40 7.49 -29.67 7.75
N PRO A 41 8.26 -29.95 6.69
CA PRO A 41 8.68 -28.94 5.72
C PRO A 41 7.48 -28.34 4.98
N VAL A 42 7.54 -27.03 4.71
CA VAL A 42 6.55 -26.30 3.91
C VAL A 42 7.18 -25.89 2.59
N PHE A 43 6.50 -26.18 1.49
CA PHE A 43 6.99 -25.92 0.14
C PHE A 43 6.12 -24.93 -0.62
N TYR A 44 6.75 -24.10 -1.45
CA TYR A 44 6.08 -23.24 -2.42
C TYR A 44 6.95 -23.12 -3.67
N GLN A 45 6.37 -23.43 -4.85
CA GLN A 45 7.05 -23.37 -6.15
C GLN A 45 8.43 -24.06 -6.20
N GLY A 46 8.52 -25.26 -5.61
CA GLY A 46 9.77 -26.05 -5.62
C GLY A 46 10.86 -25.55 -4.67
N ASN A 47 10.54 -24.63 -3.76
CA ASN A 47 11.41 -24.21 -2.65
C ASN A 47 10.79 -24.65 -1.33
N TYR A 48 11.61 -24.91 -0.31
CA TYR A 48 11.15 -25.19 1.05
C TYR A 48 11.49 -24.02 1.99
N TYR A 49 10.65 -23.83 3.01
CA TYR A 49 10.89 -22.82 4.03
C TYR A 49 11.83 -23.35 5.11
N LYS A 50 12.67 -22.48 5.66
CA LYS A 50 13.67 -22.79 6.70
C LYS A 50 13.11 -23.32 8.03
N ALA A 51 11.80 -23.19 8.26
CA ALA A 51 11.12 -23.60 9.50
C ALA A 51 9.97 -24.57 9.20
N SER A 52 9.76 -25.53 10.11
CA SER A 52 8.67 -26.50 10.00
C SER A 52 7.31 -25.87 10.34
N ALA A 53 6.25 -26.33 9.68
CA ALA A 53 4.89 -26.17 10.20
C ALA A 53 4.69 -27.02 11.46
N ILE A 54 3.58 -26.81 12.17
CA ILE A 54 3.20 -27.65 13.32
C ILE A 54 1.72 -28.04 13.25
N GLY A 55 1.34 -29.11 13.95
CA GLY A 55 -0.03 -29.63 13.90
C GLY A 55 -0.36 -30.32 12.57
N GLU A 56 -1.58 -30.81 12.46
CA GLU A 56 -2.02 -31.71 11.38
C GLU A 56 -3.45 -31.35 10.98
N LYS A 57 -3.78 -31.51 9.69
CA LYS A 57 -5.12 -31.32 9.13
C LYS A 57 -5.69 -29.95 9.52
N GLU A 58 -6.84 -29.92 10.20
CA GLU A 58 -7.49 -28.69 10.67
C GLU A 58 -6.66 -27.94 11.73
N GLY A 59 -5.79 -28.65 12.45
CA GLY A 59 -4.88 -28.09 13.46
C GLY A 59 -3.54 -27.60 12.93
N LEU A 60 -3.33 -27.63 11.61
CA LEU A 60 -2.11 -27.16 10.99
C LEU A 60 -1.90 -25.66 11.26
N LYS A 61 -0.66 -25.29 11.61
CA LYS A 61 -0.23 -23.91 11.81
C LYS A 61 1.05 -23.65 11.04
N LEU A 62 1.12 -22.49 10.41
CA LEU A 62 2.31 -22.04 9.67
C LEU A 62 3.12 -21.06 10.52
N PRO A 63 4.47 -21.05 10.38
CA PRO A 63 5.29 -20.00 10.97
C PRO A 63 4.85 -18.62 10.48
N LEU A 64 4.75 -17.63 11.37
CA LEU A 64 4.37 -16.27 11.02
C LEU A 64 5.32 -15.66 9.98
N GLU A 65 6.64 -15.88 10.13
CA GLU A 65 7.63 -15.39 9.17
C GLU A 65 7.40 -15.96 7.75
N LEU A 66 6.96 -17.22 7.64
CA LEU A 66 6.61 -17.83 6.36
C LEU A 66 5.44 -17.10 5.73
N ILE A 67 4.39 -16.84 6.52
CA ILE A 67 3.20 -16.15 6.04
C ILE A 67 3.57 -14.73 5.61
N GLN A 68 4.42 -14.03 6.36
CA GLN A 68 4.89 -12.69 6.01
C GLN A 68 5.70 -12.69 4.70
N GLU A 69 6.58 -13.68 4.52
CA GLU A 69 7.43 -13.75 3.34
C GLU A 69 6.67 -14.18 2.08
N TRP A 70 5.80 -15.18 2.21
CA TRP A 70 5.20 -15.84 1.05
C TRP A 70 3.74 -15.45 0.81
N ILE A 71 2.99 -14.99 1.80
CA ILE A 71 1.55 -14.72 1.66
C ILE A 71 1.26 -13.22 1.75
N ASP A 72 1.58 -12.60 2.89
CA ASP A 72 1.26 -11.20 3.16
C ASP A 72 2.28 -10.54 4.12
N PRO A 73 3.19 -9.71 3.60
CA PRO A 73 4.22 -9.05 4.41
C PRO A 73 3.66 -7.98 5.36
N THR A 74 2.38 -7.64 5.25
CA THR A 74 1.74 -6.62 6.09
C THR A 74 1.20 -7.16 7.41
N ILE A 75 1.16 -8.48 7.58
CA ILE A 75 0.78 -9.10 8.85
C ILE A 75 1.82 -8.73 9.91
N ILE A 76 1.36 -8.32 11.08
CA ILE A 76 2.24 -7.98 12.20
C ILE A 76 1.94 -8.86 13.41
N TYR A 77 2.99 -9.16 14.18
CA TYR A 77 2.83 -9.55 15.57
C TYR A 77 3.12 -8.36 16.47
N GLU A 78 2.11 -7.94 17.22
CA GLU A 78 2.22 -6.84 18.15
C GLU A 78 2.49 -7.37 19.56
N LYS A 79 3.71 -7.12 20.05
CA LYS A 79 4.18 -7.61 21.37
C LYS A 79 3.38 -7.05 22.54
N SER A 80 2.94 -5.79 22.47
CA SER A 80 2.24 -5.12 23.57
C SER A 80 0.87 -5.72 23.86
N SER A 81 0.20 -6.22 22.82
CA SER A 81 -1.12 -6.84 22.90
C SER A 81 -1.08 -8.37 22.75
N ASP A 82 0.12 -8.95 22.63
CA ASP A 82 0.40 -10.35 22.34
C ASP A 82 -0.54 -10.92 21.26
N SER A 83 -0.62 -10.20 20.14
CA SER A 83 -1.60 -10.45 19.08
C SER A 83 -0.95 -10.48 17.70
N VAL A 84 -1.38 -11.42 16.86
CA VAL A 84 -1.17 -11.36 15.41
C VAL A 84 -2.32 -10.55 14.80
N ILE A 85 -1.98 -9.49 14.06
CA ILE A 85 -2.93 -8.61 13.37
C ILE A 85 -2.78 -8.83 11.87
N ILE A 86 -3.89 -9.23 11.25
CA ILE A 86 -3.99 -9.49 9.82
C ILE A 86 -4.96 -8.49 9.24
N THR A 87 -4.53 -7.72 8.24
CA THR A 87 -5.41 -6.75 7.60
C THR A 87 -5.41 -6.92 6.09
N THR A 88 -6.53 -7.38 5.55
CA THR A 88 -6.80 -7.41 4.12
C THR A 88 -7.52 -6.13 3.70
N LYS A 89 -7.86 -6.01 2.41
CA LYS A 89 -8.65 -4.87 1.90
C LYS A 89 -10.02 -4.72 2.56
N GLU A 90 -10.58 -5.81 3.09
CA GLU A 90 -11.96 -5.84 3.60
C GLU A 90 -12.07 -6.27 5.05
N LYS A 91 -11.00 -6.88 5.60
CA LYS A 91 -11.03 -7.49 6.93
C LYS A 91 -9.85 -7.05 7.78
N VAL A 92 -10.12 -6.77 9.04
CA VAL A 92 -9.12 -6.71 10.12
C VAL A 92 -9.40 -7.88 11.05
N LEU A 93 -8.44 -8.79 11.15
CA LEU A 93 -8.47 -9.93 12.05
C LEU A 93 -7.41 -9.76 13.14
N ARG A 94 -7.84 -9.85 14.40
CA ARG A 94 -6.95 -9.92 15.55
C ARG A 94 -7.01 -11.31 16.18
N LEU A 95 -5.86 -11.97 16.24
CA LEU A 95 -5.65 -13.26 16.85
C LEU A 95 -4.75 -13.07 18.08
N LYS A 96 -5.30 -13.20 19.29
CA LYS A 96 -4.48 -13.23 20.50
C LYS A 96 -3.80 -14.58 20.65
N THR A 97 -2.57 -14.60 21.13
CA THR A 97 -1.86 -15.84 21.41
C THR A 97 -2.60 -16.65 22.48
N THR A 98 -2.59 -17.97 22.36
CA THR A 98 -3.18 -18.91 23.35
C THR A 98 -4.69 -18.80 23.60
N GLU A 99 -5.38 -17.86 22.96
CA GLU A 99 -6.83 -17.70 23.02
C GLU A 99 -7.50 -18.35 21.81
N LEU A 100 -8.65 -19.00 22.05
CA LEU A 100 -9.54 -19.48 20.99
C LEU A 100 -10.52 -18.39 20.53
N SER A 101 -10.56 -17.25 21.23
CA SER A 101 -11.32 -16.08 20.80
C SER A 101 -10.48 -15.19 19.90
N ALA A 102 -11.07 -14.81 18.78
CA ALA A 102 -10.50 -13.81 17.88
C ALA A 102 -11.57 -12.78 17.50
N PHE A 103 -11.15 -11.69 16.86
CA PHE A 103 -12.06 -10.66 16.38
C PHE A 103 -11.82 -10.42 14.89
N MET A 104 -12.85 -10.60 14.07
CA MET A 104 -12.85 -10.21 12.66
C MET A 104 -13.81 -9.05 12.45
N ASN A 105 -13.28 -7.90 12.01
CA ASN A 105 -14.01 -6.63 11.95
C ASN A 105 -14.78 -6.35 13.26
N GLU A 106 -14.11 -6.49 14.41
CA GLU A 106 -14.70 -6.29 15.75
C GLU A 106 -15.87 -7.25 16.10
N LYS A 107 -16.16 -8.24 15.27
CA LYS A 107 -17.11 -9.31 15.55
C LYS A 107 -16.34 -10.50 16.13
N PRO A 108 -16.72 -11.03 17.30
CA PRO A 108 -16.03 -12.17 17.89
C PRO A 108 -16.23 -13.41 17.02
N ILE A 109 -15.14 -14.14 16.80
CA ILE A 109 -15.12 -15.46 16.15
C ILE A 109 -14.45 -16.46 17.09
N THR A 110 -14.83 -17.73 16.97
CA THR A 110 -14.20 -18.83 17.70
C THR A 110 -13.27 -19.57 16.76
N LEU A 111 -12.01 -19.68 17.14
CA LEU A 111 -11.00 -20.46 16.43
C LEU A 111 -11.10 -21.91 16.87
N SER A 112 -10.83 -22.83 15.94
CA SER A 112 -10.65 -24.25 16.29
C SER A 112 -9.32 -24.47 17.03
N PHE A 113 -8.30 -23.67 16.68
CA PHE A 113 -6.96 -23.73 17.27
C PHE A 113 -6.40 -22.32 17.53
N PRO A 114 -5.70 -22.08 18.65
CA PRO A 114 -5.18 -20.77 18.96
C PRO A 114 -3.90 -20.49 18.16
N VAL A 115 -3.50 -19.21 18.10
CA VAL A 115 -2.12 -18.87 17.75
C VAL A 115 -1.20 -19.46 18.82
N GLU A 116 -0.17 -20.17 18.39
CA GLU A 116 0.75 -20.87 19.27
C GLU A 116 2.12 -20.20 19.27
N LYS A 117 2.74 -20.10 20.45
CA LYS A 117 4.05 -19.50 20.63
C LYS A 117 5.03 -20.56 21.15
N LYS A 118 6.11 -20.80 20.41
CA LYS A 118 7.21 -21.70 20.81
C LYS A 118 8.50 -20.91 20.87
N GLY A 119 8.93 -20.57 22.08
CA GLY A 119 10.05 -19.64 22.26
C GLY A 119 9.72 -18.27 21.68
N ASN A 120 10.49 -17.86 20.66
CA ASN A 120 10.26 -16.61 19.93
C ASN A 120 9.40 -16.79 18.66
N ASP A 121 9.15 -18.04 18.25
CA ASP A 121 8.45 -18.35 17.02
C ASP A 121 6.94 -18.35 17.24
N ILE A 122 6.21 -17.82 16.27
CA ILE A 122 4.76 -17.67 16.29
C ILE A 122 4.18 -18.51 15.17
N TYR A 123 3.16 -19.29 15.52
CA TYR A 123 2.50 -20.20 14.61
C TYR A 123 1.03 -19.84 14.50
N VAL A 124 0.60 -19.50 13.29
CA VAL A 124 -0.75 -19.04 13.00
C VAL A 124 -1.57 -20.19 12.41
N PRO A 125 -2.77 -20.48 12.94
CA PRO A 125 -3.64 -21.54 12.40
C PRO A 125 -4.04 -21.23 10.96
N ILE A 126 -4.09 -22.27 10.11
CA ILE A 126 -4.43 -22.11 8.69
C ILE A 126 -5.91 -21.79 8.45
N GLU A 127 -6.79 -22.14 9.38
CA GLU A 127 -8.24 -21.95 9.29
C GLU A 127 -8.61 -20.49 8.94
N PRO A 128 -8.26 -19.47 9.74
CA PRO A 128 -8.56 -18.07 9.40
C PRO A 128 -7.80 -17.58 8.17
N LEU A 129 -6.62 -18.13 7.88
CA LEU A 129 -5.84 -17.73 6.72
C LEU A 129 -6.50 -18.16 5.41
N ARG A 130 -7.13 -19.34 5.37
CA ARG A 130 -7.90 -19.82 4.21
C ARG A 130 -9.15 -18.98 3.92
N GLU A 131 -9.73 -18.33 4.94
CA GLU A 131 -10.84 -17.40 4.75
C GLU A 131 -10.37 -16.06 4.16
N LEU A 132 -9.17 -15.60 4.55
CA LEU A 132 -8.66 -14.28 4.20
C LEU A 132 -7.84 -14.24 2.91
N TYR A 133 -7.16 -15.34 2.59
CA TYR A 133 -6.23 -15.42 1.47
C TYR A 133 -6.59 -16.54 0.50
N PRO A 134 -6.53 -16.28 -0.80
CA PRO A 134 -6.84 -17.29 -1.80
C PRO A 134 -5.61 -18.17 -2.06
N PHE A 135 -5.25 -19.00 -1.09
CA PHE A 135 -4.23 -20.04 -1.24
C PHE A 135 -4.84 -21.43 -0.98
N ASP A 136 -4.21 -22.46 -1.55
CA ASP A 136 -4.47 -23.86 -1.24
C ASP A 136 -3.30 -24.43 -0.43
N ILE A 137 -3.61 -25.32 0.52
CA ILE A 137 -2.60 -26.04 1.30
C ILE A 137 -2.96 -27.51 1.29
N ARG A 138 -2.02 -28.33 0.80
CA ARG A 138 -2.12 -29.80 0.79
C ARG A 138 -1.09 -30.39 1.72
N GLU A 139 -1.53 -31.22 2.64
CA GLU A 139 -0.67 -31.92 3.58
C GLU A 139 -0.52 -33.38 3.16
N SER A 140 0.71 -33.89 3.11
CA SER A 140 0.97 -35.29 2.82
C SER A 140 0.60 -36.17 4.01
N GLU A 141 -0.29 -37.14 3.80
CA GLU A 141 -0.59 -38.16 4.82
C GLU A 141 0.62 -39.07 5.12
N LYS A 142 1.57 -39.19 4.18
CA LYS A 142 2.73 -40.07 4.30
C LYS A 142 3.87 -39.45 5.10
N SER A 143 4.12 -38.14 4.93
CA SER A 143 5.29 -37.48 5.51
C SER A 143 4.98 -36.23 6.32
N GLY A 144 3.74 -35.74 6.31
CA GLY A 144 3.35 -34.46 6.92
C GLY A 144 3.81 -33.22 6.16
N ALA A 145 4.54 -33.39 5.04
CA ALA A 145 4.99 -32.29 4.18
C ALA A 145 3.80 -31.43 3.73
N VAL A 146 3.99 -30.10 3.75
CA VAL A 146 2.95 -29.13 3.44
C VAL A 146 3.28 -28.46 2.11
N LEU A 147 2.41 -28.60 1.12
CA LEU A 147 2.52 -27.90 -0.15
C LEU A 147 1.57 -26.71 -0.16
N LEU A 148 2.12 -25.51 -0.32
CA LEU A 148 1.38 -24.27 -0.47
C LEU A 148 1.27 -23.93 -1.95
N PHE A 149 0.08 -23.52 -2.37
CA PHE A 149 -0.19 -23.03 -3.73
C PHE A 149 -0.98 -21.73 -3.65
N LYS A 150 -0.72 -20.80 -4.56
CA LYS A 150 -1.46 -19.53 -4.64
C LYS A 150 -2.48 -19.58 -5.74
N LYS A 151 -3.51 -18.74 -5.61
CA LYS A 151 -4.49 -18.47 -6.67
C LYS A 151 -3.82 -18.28 -8.04
N GLY A 152 -4.30 -19.02 -9.02
CA GLY A 152 -3.84 -18.90 -10.41
C GLY A 152 -2.54 -19.64 -10.71
N ASP A 153 -1.90 -20.30 -9.74
CA ASP A 153 -0.81 -21.23 -10.02
C ASP A 153 -1.32 -22.34 -10.94
N LEU A 154 -0.59 -22.56 -12.04
CA LEU A 154 -0.81 -23.67 -12.96
C LEU A 154 0.10 -24.82 -12.55
N LEU A 155 -0.51 -25.89 -12.06
CA LEU A 155 0.16 -27.10 -11.63
C LEU A 155 0.11 -28.15 -12.73
N LYS A 156 1.26 -28.72 -13.08
CA LYS A 156 1.36 -29.83 -14.03
C LYS A 156 1.63 -31.11 -13.26
N TRP A 157 0.80 -32.12 -13.45
CA TRP A 157 0.94 -33.41 -12.79
C TRP A 157 1.42 -34.46 -13.78
N GLY A 158 2.51 -35.13 -13.43
CA GLY A 158 3.01 -36.32 -14.10
C GLY A 158 2.67 -37.57 -13.28
N LYS A 159 2.48 -38.69 -13.95
CA LYS A 159 2.23 -39.99 -13.33
C LYS A 159 3.24 -41.00 -13.81
N HIS A 160 3.79 -41.79 -12.89
CA HIS A 160 4.75 -42.82 -13.26
C HIS A 160 4.06 -43.97 -14.01
N SER A 161 4.53 -44.27 -15.22
CA SER A 161 3.96 -45.26 -16.15
C SER A 161 4.63 -46.63 -16.11
N GLY A 162 5.77 -46.74 -15.41
CA GLY A 162 6.55 -47.98 -15.30
C GLY A 162 5.97 -48.97 -14.29
N THR A 163 6.36 -50.24 -14.42
CA THR A 163 6.07 -51.32 -13.47
C THR A 163 7.07 -51.41 -12.33
N GLU A 164 8.31 -50.95 -12.55
CA GLU A 164 9.36 -50.83 -11.54
C GLU A 164 9.44 -49.40 -11.03
N GLU A 165 9.90 -49.17 -9.79
CA GLU A 165 9.98 -47.81 -9.25
C GLU A 165 10.99 -46.91 -10.00
N ALA A 166 10.56 -45.72 -10.40
CA ALA A 166 11.46 -44.72 -10.95
C ALA A 166 12.33 -44.08 -9.86
N GLN A 167 13.56 -43.71 -10.22
CA GLN A 167 14.52 -43.11 -9.29
C GLN A 167 14.45 -41.58 -9.37
N LEU A 168 14.14 -40.92 -8.25
CA LEU A 168 14.22 -39.47 -8.12
C LEU A 168 15.64 -39.08 -7.71
N ARG A 169 16.31 -38.25 -8.51
CA ARG A 169 17.73 -37.93 -8.35
C ARG A 169 17.98 -36.49 -7.97
N THR A 170 19.15 -36.18 -7.39
CA THR A 170 19.48 -34.82 -6.92
C THR A 170 19.71 -33.81 -8.05
N PHE A 171 20.20 -34.23 -9.21
CA PHE A 171 20.37 -33.40 -10.42
C PHE A 171 20.10 -34.23 -11.69
N ALA A 172 19.97 -33.57 -12.85
CA ALA A 172 19.58 -34.15 -14.14
C ALA A 172 20.64 -35.10 -14.75
N SER A 173 20.92 -36.23 -14.10
CA SER A 173 21.86 -37.23 -14.57
C SER A 173 21.62 -38.59 -13.93
N ILE A 174 21.82 -39.68 -14.67
CA ILE A 174 21.83 -41.04 -14.09
C ILE A 174 22.98 -41.25 -13.09
N LYS A 175 23.97 -40.35 -13.07
CA LYS A 175 25.09 -40.36 -12.11
C LYS A 175 24.77 -39.62 -10.82
N ALA A 176 23.67 -38.88 -10.77
CA ALA A 176 23.25 -38.19 -9.55
C ALA A 176 22.80 -39.20 -8.48
N PRO A 177 23.14 -38.97 -7.19
CA PRO A 177 22.56 -39.70 -6.07
C PRO A 177 21.02 -39.71 -6.10
N ILE A 178 20.45 -40.73 -5.47
CA ILE A 178 19.02 -40.97 -5.39
C ILE A 178 18.48 -40.36 -4.09
N LEU A 179 17.48 -39.50 -4.20
CA LEU A 179 16.76 -38.91 -3.06
C LEU A 179 15.67 -39.85 -2.55
N SER A 180 14.90 -40.41 -3.48
CA SER A 180 13.74 -41.25 -3.21
C SER A 180 13.37 -42.03 -4.47
N THR A 181 12.33 -42.84 -4.36
CA THR A 181 11.72 -43.53 -5.50
C THR A 181 10.28 -43.07 -5.71
N ILE A 182 9.81 -43.20 -6.96
CA ILE A 182 8.44 -42.89 -7.38
C ILE A 182 7.78 -44.22 -7.73
N ALA A 183 6.73 -44.58 -6.99
CA ALA A 183 6.02 -45.84 -7.19
C ALA A 183 5.19 -45.84 -8.48
N SER A 184 4.88 -47.03 -9.00
CA SER A 184 3.99 -47.17 -10.16
C SER A 184 2.65 -46.47 -9.87
N ASN A 185 2.17 -45.68 -10.83
CA ASN A 185 0.97 -44.85 -10.71
C ASN A 185 1.04 -43.70 -9.68
N GLU A 186 2.17 -43.45 -9.02
CA GLU A 186 2.33 -42.28 -8.16
C GLU A 186 2.33 -40.99 -9.00
N GLN A 187 1.61 -39.97 -8.51
CA GLN A 187 1.57 -38.64 -9.09
C GLN A 187 2.65 -37.75 -8.47
N VAL A 188 3.33 -37.00 -9.34
CA VAL A 188 4.33 -35.99 -8.96
C VAL A 188 4.05 -34.68 -9.69
N MET A 189 4.33 -33.57 -9.04
CA MET A 189 4.18 -32.25 -9.66
C MET A 189 5.42 -31.94 -10.49
N ILE A 190 5.25 -31.61 -11.77
CA ILE A 190 6.33 -31.21 -12.67
C ILE A 190 6.58 -29.71 -12.47
N LEU A 191 7.79 -29.38 -12.04
CA LEU A 191 8.23 -28.01 -11.77
C LEU A 191 8.91 -27.37 -12.99
N SER A 192 9.74 -28.13 -13.69
CA SER A 192 10.45 -27.70 -14.89
C SER A 192 10.87 -28.87 -15.75
N GLU A 193 11.27 -28.59 -16.99
CA GLU A 193 11.79 -29.57 -17.94
C GLU A 193 13.22 -29.21 -18.35
N GLU A 194 14.11 -30.20 -18.40
CA GLU A 194 15.51 -30.04 -18.83
C GLU A 194 15.91 -31.24 -19.69
N GLU A 195 16.09 -31.04 -21.01
CA GLU A 195 16.41 -32.11 -21.97
C GLU A 195 15.50 -33.36 -21.81
N ASP A 196 16.08 -34.47 -21.36
CA ASP A 196 15.45 -35.78 -21.12
C ASP A 196 14.93 -35.96 -19.68
N TRP A 197 14.95 -34.91 -18.87
CA TRP A 197 14.56 -34.93 -17.45
C TRP A 197 13.41 -33.97 -17.14
N TYR A 198 12.59 -34.37 -16.18
CA TYR A 198 11.69 -33.50 -15.44
C TYR A 198 12.28 -33.22 -14.07
N LYS A 199 12.28 -31.94 -13.66
CA LYS A 199 12.38 -31.60 -12.24
C LYS A 199 10.97 -31.73 -11.65
N VAL A 200 10.82 -32.57 -10.64
CA VAL A 200 9.52 -32.88 -10.04
C VAL A 200 9.55 -32.74 -8.53
N GLN A 201 8.38 -32.47 -7.95
CA GLN A 201 8.13 -32.54 -6.52
C GLN A 201 7.13 -33.66 -6.22
N GLN A 202 7.55 -34.62 -5.39
CA GLN A 202 6.64 -35.60 -4.81
C GLN A 202 5.75 -34.94 -3.77
N GLN A 203 4.50 -35.43 -3.65
CA GLN A 203 3.58 -34.93 -2.62
C GLN A 203 4.11 -35.14 -1.20
N SER A 204 4.96 -36.16 -0.98
CA SER A 204 5.62 -36.41 0.30
C SER A 204 6.79 -35.46 0.59
N GLY A 205 7.13 -34.53 -0.30
CA GLY A 205 8.16 -33.52 -0.09
C GLY A 205 9.38 -33.57 -1.02
N PRO A 206 9.95 -34.73 -1.41
CA PRO A 206 11.20 -34.74 -2.19
C PRO A 206 11.09 -33.98 -3.51
N ILE A 207 12.11 -33.16 -3.80
CA ILE A 207 12.26 -32.42 -5.05
C ILE A 207 13.51 -32.92 -5.73
N GLY A 208 13.39 -33.36 -6.97
CA GLY A 208 14.52 -33.89 -7.72
C GLY A 208 14.22 -34.10 -9.18
N TYR A 209 15.04 -34.90 -9.84
CA TYR A 209 15.02 -35.12 -11.27
C TYR A 209 14.67 -36.58 -11.60
N VAL A 210 13.74 -36.77 -12.53
CA VAL A 210 13.33 -38.07 -13.05
C VAL A 210 13.32 -38.02 -14.58
N LYS A 211 13.61 -39.14 -15.25
CA LYS A 211 13.61 -39.16 -16.72
C LYS A 211 12.21 -38.95 -17.26
N LYS A 212 12.09 -38.21 -18.37
CA LYS A 212 10.81 -38.01 -19.07
C LYS A 212 10.17 -39.33 -19.50
N ALA A 213 10.98 -40.31 -19.91
CA ALA A 213 10.49 -41.63 -20.31
C ALA A 213 9.78 -42.40 -19.18
N ASP A 214 10.04 -42.05 -17.91
CA ASP A 214 9.43 -42.70 -16.75
C ASP A 214 8.10 -42.04 -16.36
N LEU A 215 7.76 -40.86 -16.91
CA LEU A 215 6.52 -40.16 -16.57
C LEU A 215 5.63 -39.98 -17.80
N VAL A 216 4.32 -40.12 -17.61
CA VAL A 216 3.30 -39.62 -18.53
C VAL A 216 2.64 -38.40 -17.94
N LEU A 217 2.38 -37.38 -18.76
CA LEU A 217 1.57 -36.23 -18.32
C LEU A 217 0.17 -36.74 -17.97
N ASP A 218 -0.32 -36.39 -16.79
CA ASP A 218 -1.59 -36.88 -16.27
C ASP A 218 -2.68 -35.82 -16.42
N HIS A 219 -2.49 -34.66 -15.81
CA HIS A 219 -3.40 -33.52 -15.97
C HIS A 219 -2.72 -32.19 -15.61
N GLU A 220 -3.36 -31.09 -15.97
CA GLU A 220 -3.02 -29.75 -15.48
C GLU A 220 -4.16 -29.26 -14.58
N GLU A 221 -3.80 -28.61 -13.49
CA GLU A 221 -4.73 -28.04 -12.51
C GLU A 221 -4.39 -26.58 -12.29
N THR A 222 -5.38 -25.70 -12.35
CA THR A 222 -5.22 -24.29 -11.95
C THR A 222 -5.87 -24.09 -10.60
N ILE A 223 -5.13 -23.57 -9.62
CA ILE A 223 -5.71 -23.26 -8.30
C ILE A 223 -6.86 -22.27 -8.47
N PRO A 224 -8.09 -22.66 -8.06
CA PRO A 224 -9.30 -21.93 -8.43
C PRO A 224 -9.27 -20.50 -7.90
N THR A 225 -9.83 -19.60 -8.70
CA THR A 225 -10.13 -18.25 -8.28
C THR A 225 -11.42 -18.29 -7.45
N GLN A 226 -11.34 -18.21 -6.12
CA GLN A 226 -12.56 -17.92 -5.36
C GLN A 226 -13.13 -16.58 -5.84
N PRO A 227 -14.46 -16.45 -6.01
CA PRO A 227 -15.07 -15.17 -6.36
C PRO A 227 -14.73 -14.19 -5.25
N GLN A 228 -13.97 -13.15 -5.61
CA GLN A 228 -13.68 -12.09 -4.68
C GLN A 228 -15.02 -11.44 -4.31
N SER A 229 -15.28 -11.30 -3.02
CA SER A 229 -16.26 -10.34 -2.49
C SER A 229 -16.16 -9.05 -3.32
N THR A 230 -17.30 -8.45 -3.69
CA THR A 230 -17.28 -7.20 -4.46
C THR A 230 -16.57 -6.16 -3.61
N SER A 231 -15.30 -5.90 -3.92
CA SER A 231 -14.48 -4.95 -3.18
C SER A 231 -15.17 -3.59 -3.18
N TYR A 232 -15.10 -2.88 -2.06
CA TYR A 232 -15.55 -1.50 -1.98
C TYR A 232 -15.04 -0.71 -3.19
N VAL A 233 -15.96 -0.03 -3.86
CA VAL A 233 -15.63 0.85 -4.98
C VAL A 233 -15.57 2.27 -4.42
N PRO A 234 -14.39 2.91 -4.45
CA PRO A 234 -14.25 4.30 -4.05
C PRO A 234 -15.29 5.18 -4.72
N TRP A 235 -15.97 6.02 -3.94
CA TRP A 235 -16.89 6.99 -4.52
C TRP A 235 -16.14 7.88 -5.50
N LYS A 236 -16.66 8.00 -6.72
CA LYS A 236 -16.16 8.91 -7.75
C LYS A 236 -17.27 9.86 -8.17
N PRO A 237 -16.94 11.09 -8.56
CA PRO A 237 -17.93 11.97 -9.17
C PRO A 237 -18.54 11.36 -10.42
N LEU A 238 -19.85 11.58 -10.63
CA LEU A 238 -20.57 11.10 -11.81
C LEU A 238 -20.01 11.68 -13.11
N ASN A 239 -19.57 12.94 -13.08
CA ASN A 239 -19.05 13.67 -14.22
C ASN A 239 -17.72 14.33 -13.85
N GLY A 240 -16.70 14.11 -14.68
CA GLY A 240 -15.40 14.76 -14.57
C GLY A 240 -14.54 14.26 -13.41
N LYS A 241 -13.59 15.10 -13.03
CA LYS A 241 -12.62 14.82 -11.96
C LYS A 241 -13.12 15.33 -10.61
N LEU A 242 -12.54 14.84 -9.52
CA LEU A 242 -12.83 15.28 -8.15
C LEU A 242 -12.57 16.78 -7.99
N ASN A 243 -13.50 17.50 -7.39
CA ASN A 243 -13.30 18.87 -6.92
C ASN A 243 -13.67 18.96 -5.43
N MET A 244 -12.63 19.13 -4.61
CA MET A 244 -12.71 19.18 -3.17
C MET A 244 -12.19 20.52 -2.64
N THR A 245 -12.64 20.92 -1.45
CA THR A 245 -12.00 22.00 -0.70
C THR A 245 -11.91 21.64 0.77
N TRP A 246 -10.84 22.13 1.41
CA TRP A 246 -10.70 22.02 2.86
C TRP A 246 -11.32 23.23 3.56
N GLU A 247 -11.96 22.98 4.69
CA GLU A 247 -12.45 24.00 5.60
C GLU A 247 -11.67 24.01 6.90
N HIS A 248 -10.84 25.03 7.08
CA HIS A 248 -10.10 25.21 8.33
C HIS A 248 -11.05 25.63 9.46
N VAL A 249 -11.38 24.66 10.32
CA VAL A 249 -12.23 24.81 11.52
C VAL A 249 -11.35 24.61 12.76
N ILE A 250 -11.23 25.65 13.58
CA ILE A 250 -10.41 25.59 14.83
C ILE A 250 -11.32 25.48 16.06
N THR A 251 -12.33 26.34 16.15
CA THR A 251 -13.24 26.40 17.32
C THR A 251 -14.70 26.51 16.93
N LYS A 252 -15.01 27.08 15.76
CA LYS A 252 -16.37 27.32 15.30
C LYS A 252 -16.52 26.97 13.83
N ASN A 253 -17.61 26.29 13.51
CA ASN A 253 -18.02 26.01 12.15
C ASN A 253 -18.38 27.29 11.39
N PRO A 254 -18.18 27.30 10.06
CA PRO A 254 -18.60 28.42 9.24
C PRO A 254 -20.12 28.60 9.30
N ASP A 255 -20.54 29.86 9.25
CA ASP A 255 -21.95 30.24 9.17
C ASP A 255 -22.47 29.96 7.75
N THR A 256 -23.21 28.85 7.59
CA THR A 256 -23.63 28.35 6.28
C THR A 256 -24.58 29.29 5.54
N SER A 257 -25.25 30.21 6.23
CA SER A 257 -26.12 31.21 5.59
C SER A 257 -25.34 32.30 4.86
N LYS A 258 -24.01 32.39 5.09
CA LYS A 258 -23.11 33.35 4.45
C LYS A 258 -22.28 32.72 3.33
N LEU A 259 -22.44 31.41 3.11
CA LEU A 259 -21.72 30.70 2.07
C LEU A 259 -22.44 30.91 0.73
N GLY A 260 -21.71 31.49 -0.22
CA GLY A 260 -22.16 31.62 -1.61
C GLY A 260 -22.16 30.28 -2.34
N ASP A 261 -22.58 30.33 -3.60
CA ASP A 261 -22.57 29.15 -4.46
C ASP A 261 -21.15 28.75 -4.86
N MET A 262 -20.88 27.45 -4.86
CA MET A 262 -19.60 26.86 -5.26
C MET A 262 -19.85 25.87 -6.41
N PRO A 263 -20.12 26.37 -7.63
CA PRO A 263 -20.44 25.52 -8.77
C PRO A 263 -19.33 24.51 -9.05
N GLY A 264 -19.70 23.26 -9.29
CA GLY A 264 -18.77 22.17 -9.58
C GLY A 264 -18.00 21.63 -8.38
N LEU A 265 -18.18 22.18 -7.17
CA LEU A 265 -17.69 21.56 -5.94
C LEU A 265 -18.47 20.27 -5.67
N GLN A 266 -17.77 19.26 -5.15
CA GLN A 266 -18.35 17.95 -4.86
C GLN A 266 -18.11 17.51 -3.42
N VAL A 267 -16.99 17.91 -2.83
CA VAL A 267 -16.59 17.48 -1.48
C VAL A 267 -16.14 18.68 -0.65
N VAL A 268 -16.71 18.82 0.54
CA VAL A 268 -16.20 19.71 1.60
C VAL A 268 -15.49 18.86 2.66
N SER A 269 -14.35 19.36 3.14
CA SER A 269 -13.48 18.66 4.10
C SER A 269 -13.15 19.55 5.30
N PRO A 270 -14.08 19.67 6.26
CA PRO A 270 -13.86 20.47 7.45
C PRO A 270 -12.98 19.77 8.49
N THR A 271 -12.05 20.52 9.08
CA THR A 271 -11.20 20.09 10.22
C THR A 271 -12.04 19.86 11.47
N TRP A 272 -12.71 18.71 11.53
CA TRP A 272 -13.67 18.40 12.58
C TRP A 272 -13.14 17.49 13.67
N PHE A 273 -12.19 16.63 13.34
CA PHE A 273 -11.64 15.68 14.28
C PHE A 273 -10.17 16.02 14.54
N SER A 274 -9.76 15.95 15.80
CA SER A 274 -8.34 16.00 16.14
C SER A 274 -7.97 15.09 17.31
N LEU A 275 -6.74 14.56 17.31
CA LEU A 275 -6.24 13.80 18.46
C LEU A 275 -6.24 14.69 19.71
N ALA A 276 -7.00 14.29 20.73
CA ALA A 276 -7.08 14.99 22.00
C ALA A 276 -5.89 14.67 22.91
N ASP A 277 -5.41 13.42 22.86
CA ASP A 277 -4.31 12.89 23.67
C ASP A 277 -3.65 11.66 23.02
N GLY A 278 -2.62 11.14 23.68
CA GLY A 278 -1.90 9.93 23.27
C GLY A 278 -2.63 8.62 23.58
N GLU A 279 -3.79 8.66 24.24
CA GLU A 279 -4.63 7.48 24.50
C GLU A 279 -5.73 7.30 23.45
N GLY A 280 -5.62 8.02 22.33
CA GLY A 280 -6.52 7.89 21.18
C GLY A 280 -7.89 8.53 21.36
N ARG A 281 -8.09 9.44 22.34
CA ARG A 281 -9.34 10.23 22.39
C ARG A 281 -9.37 11.27 21.28
N ILE A 282 -10.55 11.53 20.73
CA ILE A 282 -10.73 12.50 19.62
C ILE A 282 -11.54 13.70 20.11
N LYS A 283 -11.05 14.92 19.83
CA LYS A 283 -11.85 16.15 19.89
C LYS A 283 -12.74 16.22 18.67
N ASN A 284 -14.00 16.56 18.87
CA ASN A 284 -15.03 16.58 17.83
C ASN A 284 -15.67 17.97 17.73
N LEU A 285 -15.53 18.60 16.56
CA LEU A 285 -16.13 19.88 16.19
C LEU A 285 -17.20 19.73 15.09
N ALA A 286 -17.60 18.51 14.76
CA ALA A 286 -18.56 18.24 13.70
C ALA A 286 -19.94 18.82 14.01
N ASP A 287 -20.59 19.30 12.95
CA ASP A 287 -21.86 20.02 13.05
C ASP A 287 -22.89 19.42 12.08
N ALA A 288 -23.93 18.82 12.65
CA ALA A 288 -25.00 18.20 11.87
C ALA A 288 -25.77 19.21 11.01
N SER A 289 -25.84 20.49 11.40
CA SER A 289 -26.47 21.53 10.59
C SER A 289 -25.63 21.85 9.35
N TYR A 290 -24.30 21.82 9.47
CA TYR A 290 -23.39 21.95 8.34
C TYR A 290 -23.50 20.76 7.40
N VAL A 291 -23.57 19.53 7.92
CA VAL A 291 -23.76 18.34 7.06
C VAL A 291 -25.08 18.42 6.29
N LYS A 292 -26.17 18.80 6.95
CA LYS A 292 -27.46 19.00 6.27
C LYS A 292 -27.36 20.04 5.15
N TRP A 293 -26.71 21.17 5.42
CA TRP A 293 -26.47 22.20 4.41
C TRP A 293 -25.67 21.65 3.21
N ALA A 294 -24.61 20.89 3.45
CA ALA A 294 -23.80 20.26 2.41
C ALA A 294 -24.63 19.28 1.56
N GLN A 295 -25.45 18.45 2.21
CA GLN A 295 -26.35 17.50 1.55
C GLN A 295 -27.42 18.19 0.69
N THR A 296 -27.97 19.36 1.11
CA THR A 296 -28.90 20.13 0.25
C THR A 296 -28.27 20.66 -1.04
N ARG A 297 -26.93 20.58 -1.16
CA ARG A 297 -26.14 21.00 -2.31
C ARG A 297 -25.47 19.84 -3.02
N ASP A 298 -25.86 18.61 -2.68
CA ASP A 298 -25.27 17.36 -3.18
C ASP A 298 -23.76 17.23 -2.93
N TYR A 299 -23.24 17.92 -1.90
CA TYR A 299 -21.86 17.78 -1.48
C TYR A 299 -21.71 16.57 -0.56
N GLN A 300 -20.63 15.82 -0.77
CA GLN A 300 -20.13 14.91 0.26
C GLN A 300 -19.38 15.69 1.34
N VAL A 301 -19.45 15.17 2.57
CA VAL A 301 -18.63 15.65 3.69
C VAL A 301 -17.60 14.59 4.02
N TRP A 302 -16.34 14.89 3.72
CA TRP A 302 -15.19 14.09 4.12
C TRP A 302 -14.54 14.74 5.32
N ALA A 303 -14.93 14.36 6.53
CA ALA A 303 -14.47 15.07 7.72
C ALA A 303 -12.95 14.88 7.89
N LEU A 304 -12.23 16.00 8.03
CA LEU A 304 -10.80 15.97 8.22
C LEU A 304 -10.46 15.59 9.66
N PHE A 305 -9.55 14.64 9.81
CA PHE A 305 -9.00 14.15 11.06
C PHE A 305 -7.52 14.49 11.17
N SER A 306 -7.21 15.47 12.03
CA SER A 306 -5.87 15.97 12.23
C SER A 306 -5.19 15.34 13.45
N ASN A 307 -3.87 15.14 13.40
CA ASN A 307 -3.10 14.86 14.62
C ASN A 307 -2.78 16.13 15.43
N GLY A 308 -3.15 17.31 14.93
CA GLY A 308 -2.88 18.59 15.57
C GLY A 308 -1.41 19.01 15.53
N PHE A 309 -0.59 18.42 14.66
CA PHE A 309 0.86 18.65 14.55
C PHE A 309 1.69 18.21 15.77
N GLU A 310 1.13 17.38 16.66
CA GLU A 310 1.77 16.99 17.93
C GLU A 310 2.45 15.61 17.83
N ALA A 311 3.74 15.58 17.48
CA ALA A 311 4.50 14.36 17.18
C ALA A 311 4.48 13.32 18.31
N ASP A 312 4.74 13.74 19.57
CA ASP A 312 4.75 12.84 20.74
C ASP A 312 3.36 12.24 20.99
N ARG A 313 2.32 13.05 20.83
CA ARG A 313 0.93 12.61 20.95
C ARG A 313 0.60 11.57 19.88
N THR A 314 1.00 11.81 18.63
CA THR A 314 0.83 10.85 17.54
C THR A 314 1.52 9.53 17.82
N SER A 315 2.80 9.58 18.24
CA SER A 315 3.59 8.38 18.55
C SER A 315 2.90 7.51 19.59
N GLN A 316 2.44 8.12 20.70
CA GLN A 316 1.71 7.41 21.73
C GLN A 316 0.37 6.87 21.22
N ALA A 317 -0.41 7.68 20.49
CA ALA A 317 -1.74 7.32 20.00
C ALA A 317 -1.73 6.15 19.00
N LEU A 318 -0.67 6.01 18.19
CA LEU A 318 -0.57 4.95 17.17
C LEU A 318 0.21 3.71 17.63
N SER A 319 0.83 3.76 18.80
CA SER A 319 1.78 2.74 19.30
C SER A 319 1.23 1.32 19.52
N THR A 320 -0.09 1.14 19.62
CA THR A 320 -0.71 -0.18 19.89
C THR A 320 -2.02 -0.34 19.15
N TYR A 321 -2.39 -1.58 18.83
CA TYR A 321 -3.65 -1.94 18.19
C TYR A 321 -4.84 -1.40 18.97
N ASP A 322 -4.85 -1.54 20.29
CA ASP A 322 -5.97 -1.10 21.12
C ASP A 322 -6.17 0.43 21.07
N ARG A 323 -5.09 1.21 21.01
CA ARG A 323 -5.16 2.67 20.84
C ARG A 323 -5.61 3.06 19.42
N ARG A 324 -5.06 2.41 18.38
CA ARG A 324 -5.48 2.61 16.98
C ARG A 324 -6.97 2.28 16.82
N MET A 325 -7.43 1.14 17.33
CA MET A 325 -8.83 0.74 17.29
C MET A 325 -9.76 1.67 18.09
N LYS A 326 -9.29 2.24 19.20
CA LYS A 326 -10.06 3.25 19.93
C LYS A 326 -10.30 4.51 19.08
N ILE A 327 -9.32 4.95 18.30
CA ILE A 327 -9.47 6.04 17.33
C ILE A 327 -10.47 5.65 16.25
N ILE A 328 -10.26 4.48 15.61
CA ILE A 328 -11.10 3.97 14.51
C ILE A 328 -12.58 3.89 14.94
N LYS A 329 -12.88 3.32 16.12
CA LYS A 329 -14.24 3.20 16.66
C LYS A 329 -14.93 4.55 16.87
N GLN A 330 -14.19 5.54 17.38
CA GLN A 330 -14.73 6.89 17.55
C GLN A 330 -15.06 7.52 16.19
N LEU A 331 -14.16 7.42 15.21
CA LEU A 331 -14.38 7.94 13.85
C LEU A 331 -15.60 7.28 13.18
N LEU A 332 -15.74 5.96 13.29
CA LEU A 332 -16.92 5.22 12.80
C LEU A 332 -18.20 5.71 13.47
N GLY A 333 -18.19 5.86 14.80
CA GLY A 333 -19.33 6.37 15.56
C GLY A 333 -19.72 7.79 15.15
N PHE A 334 -18.73 8.68 14.95
CA PHE A 334 -18.98 10.03 14.47
C PHE A 334 -19.48 10.02 13.03
N ALA A 335 -18.88 9.25 12.13
CA ALA A 335 -19.32 9.15 10.74
C ALA A 335 -20.79 8.71 10.64
N GLN A 336 -21.18 7.69 11.41
CA GLN A 336 -22.56 7.23 11.47
C GLN A 336 -23.51 8.27 12.08
N THR A 337 -23.07 8.98 13.13
CA THR A 337 -23.86 10.00 13.84
C THR A 337 -24.14 11.20 12.94
N TYR A 338 -23.11 11.72 12.29
CA TYR A 338 -23.21 12.91 11.45
C TYR A 338 -23.59 12.61 10.00
N LYS A 339 -23.69 11.33 9.61
CA LYS A 339 -23.95 10.90 8.22
C LYS A 339 -22.89 11.43 7.27
N LEU A 340 -21.62 11.17 7.60
CA LEU A 340 -20.49 11.52 6.74
C LEU A 340 -20.38 10.56 5.56
N GLN A 341 -19.68 10.98 4.50
CA GLN A 341 -19.40 10.15 3.32
C GLN A 341 -17.91 9.80 3.21
N GLY A 342 -17.05 10.38 4.06
CA GLY A 342 -15.65 10.03 4.09
C GLY A 342 -14.90 10.61 5.29
N ILE A 343 -13.64 10.20 5.42
CA ILE A 343 -12.67 10.69 6.38
C ILE A 343 -11.41 11.08 5.61
N ASN A 344 -10.93 12.31 5.84
CA ASN A 344 -9.67 12.79 5.29
C ASN A 344 -8.61 12.88 6.39
N ILE A 345 -7.57 12.07 6.32
CA ILE A 345 -6.52 12.02 7.35
C ILE A 345 -5.49 13.11 7.06
N ASP A 346 -5.22 13.97 8.05
CA ASP A 346 -4.27 15.07 7.95
C ASP A 346 -3.25 14.99 9.08
N PHE A 347 -2.30 14.06 8.94
CA PHE A 347 -1.31 13.76 9.97
C PHE A 347 0.04 14.37 9.59
N GLU A 348 0.33 15.53 10.15
CA GLU A 348 1.57 16.27 9.90
C GLU A 348 2.51 16.27 11.10
N ASN A 349 3.80 16.56 10.89
CA ASN A 349 4.80 16.61 11.96
C ASN A 349 4.89 15.28 12.75
N VAL A 350 5.01 14.16 12.04
CA VAL A 350 5.12 12.82 12.63
C VAL A 350 6.58 12.35 12.61
N TYR A 351 7.05 11.69 13.67
CA TYR A 351 8.42 11.16 13.68
C TYR A 351 8.59 10.07 12.61
N LEU A 352 9.77 10.05 11.96
CA LEU A 352 10.10 9.02 10.96
C LEU A 352 10.01 7.59 11.53
N LYS A 353 10.34 7.39 12.81
CA LYS A 353 10.20 6.09 13.51
C LYS A 353 8.76 5.57 13.57
N ASP A 354 7.76 6.46 13.45
CA ASP A 354 6.34 6.14 13.53
C ASP A 354 5.70 5.95 12.14
N LYS A 355 6.51 5.97 11.07
CA LYS A 355 6.10 5.69 9.68
C LYS A 355 5.23 4.42 9.59
N ASP A 356 5.72 3.31 10.13
CA ASP A 356 5.01 2.02 10.02
C ASP A 356 3.73 2.00 10.88
N ASN A 357 3.72 2.71 12.02
CA ASN A 357 2.54 2.87 12.86
C ASN A 357 1.43 3.67 12.17
N LEU A 358 1.79 4.71 11.41
CA LEU A 358 0.85 5.46 10.59
C LEU A 358 0.27 4.59 9.48
N VAL A 359 1.11 3.88 8.74
CA VAL A 359 0.66 2.94 7.70
C VAL A 359 -0.28 1.90 8.29
N GLN A 360 0.09 1.29 9.41
CA GLN A 360 -0.72 0.28 10.08
C GLN A 360 -2.07 0.83 10.55
N PHE A 361 -2.10 2.05 11.10
CA PHE A 361 -3.35 2.73 11.47
C PHE A 361 -4.28 2.91 10.28
N VAL A 362 -3.78 3.44 9.16
CA VAL A 362 -4.61 3.65 7.96
C VAL A 362 -5.06 2.31 7.38
N ARG A 363 -4.17 1.31 7.33
CA ARG A 363 -4.48 -0.05 6.87
C ARG A 363 -5.59 -0.68 7.68
N GLU A 364 -5.53 -0.61 9.02
CA GLU A 364 -6.57 -1.11 9.92
C GLU A 364 -7.87 -0.31 9.79
N MET A 365 -7.79 1.02 9.61
CA MET A 365 -8.97 1.89 9.54
C MET A 365 -9.80 1.65 8.27
N THR A 366 -9.14 1.53 7.11
CA THR A 366 -9.79 1.51 5.80
C THR A 366 -10.90 0.45 5.68
N PRO A 367 -10.68 -0.84 6.01
CA PRO A 367 -11.72 -1.86 5.88
C PRO A 367 -13.02 -1.54 6.64
N PHE A 368 -12.90 -0.98 7.85
CA PHE A 368 -14.06 -0.58 8.64
C PHE A 368 -14.81 0.62 8.03
N MET A 369 -14.07 1.57 7.47
CA MET A 369 -14.66 2.73 6.79
C MET A 369 -15.42 2.27 5.53
N HIS A 370 -14.81 1.36 4.77
CA HIS A 370 -15.41 0.73 3.59
C HIS A 370 -16.68 -0.08 3.92
N GLU A 371 -16.73 -0.80 5.06
CA GLU A 371 -17.94 -1.48 5.54
C GLU A 371 -19.11 -0.51 5.81
N GLN A 372 -18.82 0.78 6.09
CA GLN A 372 -19.82 1.84 6.22
C GLN A 372 -20.04 2.67 4.93
N GLY A 373 -19.39 2.30 3.83
CA GLY A 373 -19.48 3.03 2.56
C GLY A 373 -18.76 4.38 2.56
N LEU A 374 -17.77 4.57 3.43
CA LEU A 374 -17.02 5.82 3.57
C LEU A 374 -15.76 5.81 2.70
N SER A 375 -15.50 6.92 2.00
CA SER A 375 -14.22 7.17 1.34
C SER A 375 -13.13 7.50 2.37
N VAL A 376 -11.92 6.98 2.15
CA VAL A 376 -10.74 7.28 2.96
C VAL A 376 -9.72 8.01 2.10
N SER A 377 -9.37 9.24 2.50
CA SER A 377 -8.29 10.00 1.90
C SER A 377 -7.21 10.35 2.91
N ILE A 378 -6.00 10.63 2.43
CA ILE A 378 -4.90 11.13 3.27
C ILE A 378 -4.18 12.29 2.57
N ASP A 379 -3.91 13.34 3.35
CA ASP A 379 -3.08 14.47 2.93
C ASP A 379 -1.61 14.07 3.03
N VAL A 380 -0.85 14.36 1.96
CA VAL A 380 0.59 14.11 1.89
C VAL A 380 1.32 15.33 1.33
N THR A 381 2.54 15.52 1.80
CA THR A 381 3.41 16.60 1.32
C THR A 381 4.13 16.20 0.03
N PRO A 382 4.66 17.17 -0.74
CA PRO A 382 5.69 16.93 -1.74
C PRO A 382 6.91 16.22 -1.13
N LYS A 383 7.60 15.39 -1.92
CA LYS A 383 8.77 14.68 -1.41
C LYS A 383 9.91 15.64 -1.05
N SER A 384 10.51 15.38 0.10
CA SER A 384 11.66 16.10 0.65
C SER A 384 12.44 15.19 1.60
N THR A 385 13.66 15.60 1.92
CA THR A 385 14.56 14.94 2.89
C THR A 385 14.26 15.29 4.34
N ASN A 386 13.24 16.10 4.61
CA ASN A 386 12.82 16.39 5.98
C ASN A 386 12.05 15.18 6.56
N GLU A 387 12.57 14.64 7.64
CA GLU A 387 12.05 13.45 8.31
C GLU A 387 10.61 13.60 8.80
N MET A 388 10.30 14.74 9.44
CA MET A 388 9.00 14.99 10.08
C MET A 388 7.99 15.70 9.17
N TRP A 389 8.40 16.08 7.97
CA TRP A 389 7.53 16.72 6.99
C TRP A 389 7.17 15.80 5.81
N SER A 390 8.10 14.94 5.35
CA SER A 390 7.88 14.14 4.14
C SER A 390 8.30 12.66 4.24
N MET A 391 9.42 12.34 4.90
CA MET A 391 9.95 10.97 4.84
C MET A 391 9.14 9.96 5.64
N PHE A 392 8.38 10.41 6.65
CA PHE A 392 7.51 9.52 7.44
C PHE A 392 6.31 8.99 6.64
N TYR A 393 5.97 9.57 5.49
CA TYR A 393 4.92 9.04 4.62
C TYR A 393 5.45 7.88 3.78
N ASP A 394 5.06 6.64 4.11
CA ASP A 394 5.17 5.51 3.18
C ASP A 394 4.09 5.63 2.10
N ARG A 395 4.33 6.49 1.10
CA ARG A 395 3.34 6.76 0.05
C ARG A 395 2.98 5.50 -0.76
N PRO A 396 3.90 4.57 -1.10
CA PRO A 396 3.53 3.30 -1.72
C PRO A 396 2.54 2.49 -0.86
N ALA A 397 2.86 2.24 0.42
CA ALA A 397 1.99 1.45 1.28
C ALA A 397 0.65 2.16 1.58
N LEU A 398 0.66 3.48 1.74
CA LEU A 398 -0.55 4.28 1.91
C LEU A 398 -1.43 4.26 0.66
N ALA A 399 -0.85 4.34 -0.55
CA ALA A 399 -1.58 4.33 -1.80
C ALA A 399 -2.27 2.99 -2.08
N GLU A 400 -1.79 1.89 -1.50
CA GLU A 400 -2.47 0.59 -1.57
C GLU A 400 -3.78 0.57 -0.74
N VAL A 401 -3.82 1.32 0.37
CA VAL A 401 -4.93 1.28 1.34
C VAL A 401 -5.93 2.42 1.21
N VAL A 402 -5.53 3.63 0.83
CA VAL A 402 -6.46 4.77 0.72
C VAL A 402 -7.17 4.81 -0.63
N ASP A 403 -8.32 5.46 -0.67
CA ASP A 403 -9.06 5.73 -1.90
C ASP A 403 -8.44 6.89 -2.68
N TYR A 404 -8.03 7.94 -1.95
CA TYR A 404 -7.41 9.14 -2.50
C TYR A 404 -6.20 9.58 -1.70
N MET A 405 -5.17 10.06 -2.40
CA MET A 405 -3.99 10.69 -1.82
C MET A 405 -3.96 12.16 -2.25
N MET A 406 -4.08 13.08 -1.30
CA MET A 406 -4.14 14.52 -1.56
C MET A 406 -2.72 15.10 -1.48
N LEU A 407 -2.12 15.40 -2.63
CA LEU A 407 -0.80 16.03 -2.66
C LEU A 407 -0.94 17.52 -2.36
N MET A 408 -0.52 17.94 -1.17
CA MET A 408 -0.48 19.35 -0.75
C MET A 408 0.64 20.11 -1.45
N ALA A 409 0.50 20.36 -2.76
CA ALA A 409 1.49 21.05 -3.59
C ALA A 409 1.43 22.57 -3.39
N TYR A 410 1.59 23.01 -2.14
CA TYR A 410 1.71 24.40 -1.72
C TYR A 410 2.67 24.52 -0.54
N ASP A 411 2.95 25.76 -0.13
CA ASP A 411 4.02 26.14 0.81
C ASP A 411 5.44 25.79 0.33
N GLU A 412 5.71 25.89 -0.98
CA GLU A 412 7.08 25.86 -1.54
C GLU A 412 7.96 26.91 -0.83
N TYR A 413 7.41 28.13 -0.67
CA TYR A 413 7.92 29.15 0.24
C TYR A 413 6.87 29.43 1.33
N TRP A 414 7.08 28.83 2.50
CA TRP A 414 6.19 28.88 3.66
C TRP A 414 6.35 30.17 4.48
N ALA A 415 5.54 30.36 5.52
CA ALA A 415 5.42 31.61 6.28
C ALA A 415 6.74 32.18 6.82
N THR A 416 7.65 31.31 7.26
CA THR A 416 8.95 31.66 7.84
C THR A 416 10.11 31.31 6.91
N SER A 417 9.85 31.11 5.61
CA SER A 417 10.93 30.88 4.63
C SER A 417 11.92 32.05 4.66
N PRO A 418 13.24 31.77 4.64
CA PRO A 418 14.26 32.82 4.69
C PRO A 418 14.33 33.66 3.40
N LYS A 419 13.61 33.26 2.35
CA LYS A 419 13.58 33.92 1.04
C LYS A 419 12.14 34.15 0.61
N SER A 420 11.89 35.25 -0.11
CA SER A 420 10.62 35.44 -0.79
C SER A 420 10.47 34.46 -1.95
N GLY A 421 9.26 33.97 -2.18
CA GLY A 421 8.96 33.15 -3.35
C GLY A 421 7.48 32.78 -3.42
N SER A 422 7.16 32.02 -4.47
CA SER A 422 5.81 31.52 -4.69
C SER A 422 5.37 30.53 -3.61
N VAL A 423 4.09 30.53 -3.29
CA VAL A 423 3.50 29.47 -2.45
C VAL A 423 3.47 28.13 -3.21
N SER A 424 3.36 28.13 -4.53
CA SER A 424 3.16 26.93 -5.34
C SER A 424 3.56 27.21 -6.79
N SER A 425 4.85 27.36 -7.10
CA SER A 425 5.23 27.61 -8.49
C SER A 425 4.85 26.42 -9.39
N LEU A 426 4.44 26.70 -10.63
CA LEU A 426 3.96 25.66 -11.55
C LEU A 426 5.04 24.60 -11.83
N PRO A 427 6.33 24.94 -12.07
CA PRO A 427 7.36 23.91 -12.27
C PRO A 427 7.62 23.06 -11.03
N TRP A 428 7.51 23.61 -9.83
CA TRP A 428 7.66 22.83 -8.59
C TRP A 428 6.46 21.90 -8.37
N THR A 429 5.25 22.37 -8.67
CA THR A 429 4.04 21.56 -8.64
C THR A 429 4.12 20.39 -9.62
N ASP A 430 4.52 20.65 -10.87
CA ASP A 430 4.72 19.64 -11.92
C ASP A 430 5.71 18.55 -11.49
N ARG A 431 6.87 18.97 -10.94
CA ARG A 431 7.88 18.04 -10.41
C ARG A 431 7.36 17.22 -9.23
N SER A 432 6.60 17.84 -8.32
CA SER A 432 6.05 17.17 -7.14
C SER A 432 5.08 16.05 -7.53
N ILE A 433 4.21 16.31 -8.51
CA ILE A 433 3.30 15.28 -9.08
C ILE A 433 4.13 14.16 -9.71
N ALA A 434 5.06 14.51 -10.62
CA ALA A 434 5.87 13.54 -11.33
C ALA A 434 6.66 12.63 -10.39
N GLN A 435 7.13 13.15 -9.25
CA GLN A 435 7.89 12.38 -8.29
C GLN A 435 7.04 11.31 -7.57
N LEU A 436 5.80 11.64 -7.16
CA LEU A 436 4.90 10.66 -6.55
C LEU A 436 4.49 9.57 -7.54
N LEU A 437 4.19 9.94 -8.79
CA LEU A 437 3.83 8.98 -9.84
C LEU A 437 4.99 8.05 -10.21
N ASN A 438 6.20 8.60 -10.36
CA ASN A 438 7.34 7.85 -10.90
C ASN A 438 8.13 7.10 -9.83
N THR A 439 8.33 7.69 -8.64
CA THR A 439 9.13 7.11 -7.57
C THR A 439 8.28 6.27 -6.62
N ASP A 440 7.14 6.80 -6.17
CA ASP A 440 6.29 6.12 -5.18
C ASP A 440 5.20 5.25 -5.83
N LYS A 441 5.11 5.29 -7.17
CA LYS A 441 4.14 4.51 -7.97
C LYS A 441 2.68 4.73 -7.54
N VAL A 442 2.37 5.91 -7.00
CA VAL A 442 1.00 6.28 -6.64
C VAL A 442 0.16 6.28 -7.93
N PRO A 443 -0.95 5.51 -8.01
CA PRO A 443 -1.78 5.50 -9.19
C PRO A 443 -2.36 6.91 -9.47
N PRO A 444 -2.28 7.44 -10.70
CA PRO A 444 -2.84 8.75 -11.02
C PRO A 444 -4.33 8.89 -10.67
N SER A 445 -5.07 7.79 -10.83
CA SER A 445 -6.51 7.70 -10.51
C SER A 445 -6.84 7.82 -9.01
N LYS A 446 -5.83 7.81 -8.12
CA LYS A 446 -5.95 8.08 -6.69
C LYS A 446 -5.34 9.43 -6.28
N LEU A 447 -4.45 10.00 -7.09
CA LEU A 447 -3.72 11.22 -6.73
C LEU A 447 -4.57 12.46 -7.02
N VAL A 448 -4.79 13.31 -6.02
CA VAL A 448 -5.55 14.56 -6.11
C VAL A 448 -4.59 15.72 -5.87
N LEU A 449 -4.61 16.74 -6.74
CA LEU A 449 -3.72 17.89 -6.63
C LEU A 449 -4.28 18.92 -5.66
N GLY A 450 -3.59 19.12 -4.53
CA GLY A 450 -3.81 20.23 -3.62
C GLY A 450 -3.30 21.55 -4.20
N ILE A 451 -4.16 22.58 -4.27
CA ILE A 451 -3.81 23.92 -4.75
C ILE A 451 -4.10 25.00 -3.70
N PRO A 452 -3.33 26.09 -3.65
CA PRO A 452 -3.59 27.18 -2.72
C PRO A 452 -4.57 28.21 -3.31
N PHE A 453 -5.50 28.69 -2.49
CA PHE A 453 -6.29 29.90 -2.70
C PHE A 453 -5.71 31.11 -1.95
N TYR A 454 -4.44 31.03 -1.58
CA TYR A 454 -3.76 32.10 -0.87
C TYR A 454 -2.38 32.32 -1.44
N THR A 455 -1.88 33.52 -1.23
CA THR A 455 -0.50 33.87 -1.50
C THR A 455 0.15 34.52 -0.28
N ARG A 456 1.42 34.87 -0.40
CA ARG A 456 2.17 35.64 0.59
C ARG A 456 2.49 37.02 0.04
N GLN A 457 2.20 38.03 0.85
CA GLN A 457 2.85 39.32 0.71
C GLN A 457 4.19 39.26 1.41
N TRP A 458 5.26 39.21 0.63
CA TRP A 458 6.62 39.27 1.15
C TRP A 458 7.03 40.71 1.35
N THR A 459 7.62 41.01 2.50
CA THR A 459 8.29 42.28 2.80
C THR A 459 9.77 42.01 2.94
N GLU A 460 10.55 42.52 2.00
CA GLU A 460 12.00 42.46 2.03
C GLU A 460 12.59 43.78 2.49
N GLU A 461 13.55 43.68 3.40
CA GLU A 461 14.28 44.83 3.94
C GLU A 461 15.78 44.51 3.92
N THR A 462 16.56 45.42 3.34
CA THR A 462 18.03 45.32 3.29
C THR A 462 18.63 46.27 4.32
N LYS A 463 19.25 45.72 5.36
CA LYS A 463 19.98 46.48 6.38
C LYS A 463 21.42 45.99 6.44
N ASN A 464 22.39 46.92 6.40
CA ASN A 464 23.81 46.61 6.47
C ASN A 464 24.27 45.53 5.47
N GLY A 465 23.72 45.56 4.24
CA GLY A 465 24.03 44.58 3.19
C GLY A 465 23.36 43.21 3.35
N LYS A 466 22.55 43.00 4.39
CA LYS A 466 21.78 41.76 4.60
C LYS A 466 20.29 42.01 4.31
N THR A 467 19.75 41.25 3.37
CA THR A 467 18.30 41.22 3.09
C THR A 467 17.61 40.21 3.99
N THR A 468 16.51 40.65 4.60
CA THR A 468 15.61 39.79 5.39
C THR A 468 14.23 39.82 4.76
N ALA A 469 13.53 38.69 4.78
CA ALA A 469 12.18 38.56 4.26
C ALA A 469 11.23 38.18 5.39
N THR A 470 10.08 38.85 5.46
CA THR A 470 8.95 38.47 6.31
C THR A 470 7.70 38.35 5.44
N SER A 471 6.72 37.55 5.86
CA SER A 471 5.50 37.37 5.08
C SER A 471 4.24 37.53 5.90
N LYS A 472 3.15 37.87 5.22
CA LYS A 472 1.78 37.66 5.70
C LYS A 472 0.96 36.98 4.61
N THR A 473 0.03 36.12 5.03
CA THR A 473 -0.91 35.46 4.12
C THR A 473 -1.90 36.46 3.56
N LEU A 474 -2.20 36.36 2.26
CA LEU A 474 -3.26 37.10 1.58
C LEU A 474 -4.26 36.12 0.97
N THR A 475 -5.55 36.43 1.09
CA THR A 475 -6.59 35.84 0.24
C THR A 475 -6.46 36.39 -1.18
N MET A 476 -7.12 35.74 -2.14
CA MET A 476 -7.15 36.22 -3.52
C MET A 476 -7.75 37.65 -3.61
N GLU A 477 -8.83 37.96 -2.88
CA GLU A 477 -9.40 39.32 -2.81
C GLU A 477 -8.44 40.33 -2.22
N ALA A 478 -7.72 39.97 -1.15
CA ALA A 478 -6.80 40.89 -0.50
C ALA A 478 -5.64 41.27 -1.44
N ALA A 479 -5.15 40.30 -2.23
CA ALA A 479 -4.16 40.56 -3.27
C ALA A 479 -4.71 41.50 -4.36
N GLN A 480 -5.94 41.27 -4.84
CA GLN A 480 -6.59 42.13 -5.83
C GLN A 480 -6.85 43.55 -5.31
N ALA A 481 -7.22 43.69 -4.04
CA ALA A 481 -7.41 44.99 -3.40
C ALA A 481 -6.09 45.79 -3.37
N ILE A 482 -4.96 45.14 -3.06
CA ILE A 482 -3.64 45.77 -3.10
C ILE A 482 -3.29 46.23 -4.51
N ILE A 483 -3.50 45.39 -5.53
CA ILE A 483 -3.25 45.73 -6.93
C ILE A 483 -4.02 46.99 -7.33
N LYS A 484 -5.32 47.05 -6.98
CA LYS A 484 -6.19 48.19 -7.27
C LYS A 484 -5.79 49.46 -6.52
N ASP A 485 -5.55 49.38 -5.20
CA ASP A 485 -5.17 50.52 -4.36
C ASP A 485 -3.85 51.15 -4.83
N LYS A 486 -2.85 50.31 -5.10
CA LYS A 486 -1.52 50.73 -5.52
C LYS A 486 -1.39 50.96 -7.03
N LYS A 487 -2.47 50.73 -7.81
CA LYS A 487 -2.50 50.85 -9.28
C LYS A 487 -1.37 50.05 -9.95
N LEU A 488 -1.15 48.83 -9.47
CA LEU A 488 -0.11 47.94 -9.98
C LEU A 488 -0.60 47.24 -11.25
N THR A 489 0.32 46.97 -12.16
CA THR A 489 0.07 46.14 -13.35
C THR A 489 0.70 44.77 -13.12
N PRO A 490 -0.09 43.70 -12.96
CA PRO A 490 0.45 42.36 -12.86
C PRO A 490 1.22 41.96 -14.13
N THR A 491 2.38 41.34 -13.95
CA THR A 491 3.20 40.80 -15.03
C THR A 491 3.25 39.30 -14.90
N PHE A 492 3.01 38.57 -15.99
CA PHE A 492 3.16 37.11 -15.99
C PHE A 492 4.64 36.71 -15.96
N LEU A 493 5.00 35.83 -15.02
CA LEU A 493 6.34 35.27 -14.84
C LEU A 493 6.36 33.80 -15.29
N PRO A 494 6.88 33.48 -16.49
CA PRO A 494 6.92 32.11 -17.02
C PRO A 494 7.66 31.12 -16.11
N GLU A 495 8.68 31.58 -15.39
CA GLU A 495 9.49 30.77 -14.47
C GLU A 495 8.72 30.25 -13.26
N THR A 496 7.64 30.94 -12.86
CA THR A 496 6.74 30.49 -11.79
C THR A 496 5.37 30.06 -12.31
N GLY A 497 5.02 30.42 -13.54
CA GLY A 497 3.70 30.18 -14.13
C GLY A 497 2.60 31.03 -13.49
N GLN A 498 2.94 32.21 -12.97
CA GLN A 498 2.03 33.06 -12.19
C GLN A 498 2.12 34.52 -12.61
N ASN A 499 1.02 35.24 -12.41
CA ASN A 499 1.08 36.70 -12.41
C ASN A 499 1.78 37.19 -11.14
N TYR A 500 2.49 38.30 -11.25
CA TYR A 500 3.33 38.83 -10.20
C TYR A 500 3.20 40.34 -10.10
N VAL A 501 3.29 40.84 -8.87
CA VAL A 501 3.43 42.28 -8.61
C VAL A 501 4.50 42.52 -7.56
N GLU A 502 5.20 43.64 -7.73
CA GLU A 502 6.06 44.21 -6.71
C GLU A 502 5.92 45.72 -6.65
N TYR A 503 6.19 46.28 -5.48
CA TYR A 503 6.20 47.73 -5.26
C TYR A 503 7.06 48.09 -4.04
N LYS A 504 7.47 49.35 -3.95
CA LYS A 504 8.17 49.87 -2.78
C LYS A 504 7.20 50.46 -1.76
N ASP A 505 7.42 50.12 -0.49
CA ASP A 505 6.78 50.75 0.67
C ASP A 505 7.87 51.36 1.55
N GLY A 506 8.21 52.63 1.27
CA GLY A 506 9.42 53.26 1.79
C GLY A 506 10.69 52.57 1.24
N GLU A 507 11.56 52.12 2.15
CA GLU A 507 12.77 51.36 1.81
C GLU A 507 12.53 49.86 1.62
N LYS A 508 11.33 49.38 1.93
CA LYS A 508 10.97 47.96 1.84
C LYS A 508 10.48 47.62 0.44
N LEU A 509 10.89 46.45 -0.04
CA LEU A 509 10.36 45.88 -1.28
C LEU A 509 9.26 44.88 -0.94
N ILE A 510 8.08 45.09 -1.51
CA ILE A 510 6.96 44.18 -1.39
C ILE A 510 6.87 43.32 -2.64
N ARG A 511 6.75 42.00 -2.48
CA ARG A 511 6.61 41.03 -3.58
C ARG A 511 5.42 40.12 -3.37
N ILE A 512 4.66 39.85 -4.44
CA ILE A 512 3.48 38.99 -4.40
C ILE A 512 3.40 38.17 -5.70
N TRP A 513 3.48 36.84 -5.57
CA TRP A 513 3.16 35.89 -6.64
C TRP A 513 1.69 35.54 -6.55
N LEU A 514 0.88 35.92 -7.52
CA LEU A 514 -0.56 35.84 -7.41
C LEU A 514 -1.07 34.42 -7.60
N GLU A 515 -2.04 34.05 -6.76
CA GLU A 515 -3.01 33.02 -7.09
C GLU A 515 -4.22 33.73 -7.70
N ASP A 516 -4.49 33.42 -8.96
CA ASP A 516 -5.59 33.94 -9.78
C ASP A 516 -6.04 32.90 -10.81
N GLU A 517 -6.98 33.29 -11.67
CA GLU A 517 -7.54 32.41 -12.70
C GLU A 517 -6.46 31.77 -13.60
N THR A 518 -5.37 32.49 -13.88
CA THR A 518 -4.26 32.01 -14.73
C THR A 518 -3.56 30.84 -14.06
N SER A 519 -3.19 31.02 -12.79
CA SER A 519 -2.50 30.01 -12.00
C SER A 519 -3.38 28.79 -11.70
N VAL A 520 -4.69 28.99 -11.47
CA VAL A 520 -5.65 27.90 -11.23
C VAL A 520 -5.82 27.06 -12.50
N LYS A 521 -6.04 27.70 -13.66
CA LYS A 521 -6.13 27.00 -14.94
C LYS A 521 -4.87 26.20 -15.24
N ALA A 522 -3.69 26.78 -15.02
CA ALA A 522 -2.42 26.09 -15.25
C ALA A 522 -2.27 24.81 -14.41
N ARG A 523 -2.74 24.81 -13.15
CA ARG A 523 -2.72 23.60 -12.29
C ARG A 523 -3.74 22.56 -12.73
N ILE A 524 -4.90 22.97 -13.24
CA ILE A 524 -5.87 22.04 -13.81
C ILE A 524 -5.32 21.39 -15.09
N GLU A 525 -4.52 22.10 -15.88
CA GLU A 525 -3.82 21.47 -17.01
C GLU A 525 -2.80 20.41 -16.55
N LEU A 526 -2.19 20.54 -15.36
CA LEU A 526 -1.39 19.45 -14.77
C LEU A 526 -2.27 18.24 -14.38
N VAL A 527 -3.46 18.48 -13.81
CA VAL A 527 -4.44 17.42 -13.50
C VAL A 527 -4.78 16.63 -14.76
N LYS A 528 -4.99 17.31 -15.90
CA LYS A 528 -5.25 16.66 -17.20
C LYS A 528 -4.01 15.96 -17.76
N LYS A 529 -2.85 16.63 -17.75
CA LYS A 529 -1.57 16.10 -18.25
C LYS A 529 -1.23 14.74 -17.65
N TYR A 530 -1.48 14.57 -16.35
CA TYR A 530 -1.16 13.35 -15.62
C TYR A 530 -2.37 12.43 -15.38
N ASP A 531 -3.54 12.77 -15.91
CA ASP A 531 -4.80 12.05 -15.67
C ASP A 531 -5.11 11.83 -14.17
N LEU A 532 -4.83 12.85 -13.35
CA LEU A 532 -5.02 12.80 -11.90
C LEU A 532 -6.50 12.61 -11.53
N ALA A 533 -6.76 12.15 -10.31
CA ALA A 533 -8.10 11.94 -9.78
C ALA A 533 -8.92 13.24 -9.67
N GLY A 534 -8.25 14.38 -9.45
CA GLY A 534 -8.86 15.70 -9.43
C GLY A 534 -8.05 16.74 -8.69
N ILE A 535 -8.74 17.73 -8.13
CA ILE A 535 -8.16 18.87 -7.41
C ILE A 535 -8.78 19.02 -6.02
N ALA A 536 -7.98 19.50 -5.07
CA ALA A 536 -8.40 19.89 -3.74
C ALA A 536 -7.86 21.29 -3.43
N SER A 537 -8.67 22.20 -2.91
CA SER A 537 -8.27 23.61 -2.72
C SER A 537 -8.13 24.00 -1.26
N TRP A 538 -6.96 24.55 -0.89
CA TRP A 538 -6.69 25.13 0.43
C TRP A 538 -6.72 26.66 0.35
N ARG A 539 -7.77 27.31 0.82
CA ARG A 539 -8.94 26.75 1.49
C ARG A 539 -10.18 27.58 1.19
N ARG A 540 -11.35 27.01 1.45
CA ARG A 540 -12.62 27.71 1.29
C ARG A 540 -12.66 29.03 2.08
N GLY A 541 -13.13 30.08 1.42
CA GLY A 541 -13.20 31.45 1.90
C GLY A 541 -11.96 32.30 1.61
N PHE A 542 -10.93 31.75 0.96
CA PHE A 542 -9.75 32.51 0.51
C PHE A 542 -9.75 32.75 -1.01
N GLU A 543 -10.65 32.08 -1.74
CA GLU A 543 -10.86 32.21 -3.16
C GLU A 543 -11.74 33.39 -3.57
N GLN A 544 -11.51 33.89 -4.78
CA GLN A 544 -12.50 34.67 -5.51
C GLN A 544 -13.63 33.80 -6.02
N ALA A 545 -14.88 34.26 -5.88
CA ALA A 545 -16.07 33.52 -6.29
C ALA A 545 -16.01 32.93 -7.73
N PRO A 546 -15.46 33.62 -8.75
CA PRO A 546 -15.31 33.04 -10.10
C PRO A 546 -14.44 31.77 -10.18
N MET A 547 -13.55 31.53 -9.21
CA MET A 547 -12.65 30.37 -9.22
C MET A 547 -13.41 29.04 -9.25
N TRP A 548 -14.56 28.96 -8.57
CA TRP A 548 -15.42 27.77 -8.61
C TRP A 548 -15.89 27.47 -10.02
N LYS A 549 -16.32 28.50 -10.76
CA LYS A 549 -16.74 28.34 -12.15
C LYS A 549 -15.57 27.95 -13.06
N THR A 550 -14.41 28.58 -12.87
CA THR A 550 -13.17 28.21 -13.58
C THR A 550 -12.82 26.74 -13.39
N MET A 551 -12.90 26.23 -12.16
CA MET A 551 -12.63 24.81 -11.86
C MET A 551 -13.70 23.90 -12.44
N GLN A 552 -14.99 24.24 -12.31
CA GLN A 552 -16.09 23.48 -12.92
C GLN A 552 -15.87 23.31 -14.43
N ASP A 553 -15.63 24.41 -15.15
CA ASP A 553 -15.53 24.38 -16.61
C ASP A 553 -14.29 23.61 -17.09
N ALA A 554 -13.22 23.57 -16.29
CA ALA A 554 -11.98 22.92 -16.66
C ALA A 554 -11.85 21.45 -16.21
N LEU A 555 -12.61 21.01 -15.19
CA LEU A 555 -12.57 19.63 -14.65
C LEU A 555 -13.64 18.70 -15.24
N VAL A 556 -14.66 19.25 -15.91
CA VAL A 556 -15.63 18.46 -16.67
C VAL A 556 -15.00 18.09 -18.02
N PRO A 557 -15.15 16.85 -18.52
CA PRO A 557 -14.64 16.47 -19.83
C PRO A 557 -15.31 17.35 -20.90
N ALA A 558 -14.55 17.79 -21.91
CA ALA A 558 -15.18 18.40 -23.08
C ALA A 558 -16.25 17.43 -23.60
N LYS A 559 -17.48 17.91 -23.84
CA LYS A 559 -18.51 17.08 -24.47
C LYS A 559 -17.92 16.52 -25.78
N PRO A 560 -18.06 15.21 -26.04
CA PRO A 560 -17.50 14.57 -27.22
C PRO A 560 -18.04 15.18 -28.52
#